data_AF-A0A2V8WM35-F1
#
_entry.id   AF-A0A2V8WM35-F1
#
_cell.length_a   1.000
_cell.length_b   1.000
_cell.length_c   1.000
_cell.angle_alpha   90.00
_cell.angle_beta   90.00
_cell.angle_gamma   90.00
#
_symmetry.space_group_name_H-M   'P 1'
#
loop_
_entity.id
_entity.type
_entity.pdbx_description
1 polymer ?
#
loop_
_entity_poly.entity_id
_entity_poly.type
_entity_poly.pdbx_seq_one_letter_code
_entity_poly.pdbx_strand_id
1 'polypeptide(L)' 'MCASANQSRFPTEIAIHLPGLSTPHVFLFPKIVVCMDCGFTEFSIPETELPRLAKNDPAAA' A
#
# COMPACT_ATOMS: atom_id res chain seq x y z
N MET A 1 -9.80 7.68 -5.97
CA MET A 1 -10.99 7.47 -5.13
C MET A 1 -12.21 7.27 -6.02
N CYS A 2 -12.91 6.15 -5.90
CA CYS A 2 -14.23 6.01 -6.51
C CYS A 2 -15.25 6.78 -5.66
N ALA A 3 -16.14 7.56 -6.28
CA ALA A 3 -17.08 8.43 -5.58
C ALA A 3 -18.28 7.68 -4.95
N SER A 4 -18.27 6.34 -4.92
CA SER A 4 -19.31 5.55 -4.26
C SER A 4 -19.25 5.72 -2.74
N ALA A 5 -20.42 5.83 -2.11
CA ALA A 5 -20.59 5.85 -0.67
C ALA A 5 -20.52 4.45 -0.02
N ASN A 6 -20.63 3.37 -0.81
CA ASN A 6 -20.60 2.00 -0.32
C ASN A 6 -19.15 1.53 -0.15
N GLN A 7 -18.49 2.05 0.88
CA GLN A 7 -17.10 1.75 1.20
C GLN A 7 -17.00 1.05 2.55
N SER A 8 -16.09 0.09 2.65
CA SER A 8 -15.79 -0.64 3.88
C SER A 8 -14.28 -0.67 4.15
N ARG A 9 -13.91 -0.78 5.42
CA ARG A 9 -12.51 -0.76 5.86
C ARG A 9 -12.11 -2.11 6.44
N PHE A 10 -10.96 -2.60 6.03
CA PHE A 10 -10.44 -3.90 6.47
C PHE A 10 -9.00 -3.77 6.96
N PRO A 11 -8.61 -4.38 8.10
CA PRO A 11 -7.21 -4.58 8.40
C PRO A 11 -6.60 -5.55 7.37
N THR A 12 -5.38 -5.31 6.94
CA THR A 12 -4.76 -6.08 5.87
C THR A 12 -3.26 -6.19 6.09
N GLU A 13 -2.68 -7.25 5.55
CA GLU A 13 -1.24 -7.45 5.43
C GLU A 13 -0.85 -7.28 3.96
N ILE A 14 0.12 -6.40 3.67
CA ILE A 14 0.55 -6.09 2.30
C ILE A 14 2.08 -6.22 2.22
N ALA A 15 2.55 -7.00 1.25
CA ALA A 15 3.96 -7.05 0.87
C ALA A 15 4.16 -6.24 -0.42
N ILE A 16 4.89 -5.11 -0.33
CA ILE A 16 5.25 -4.31 -1.50
C ILE A 16 6.64 -4.70 -1.96
N HIS A 17 6.72 -5.38 -3.10
CA HIS A 17 8.00 -5.73 -3.73
C HIS A 17 8.68 -4.48 -4.30
N LEU A 18 9.98 -4.37 -4.04
CA LEU A 18 10.79 -3.27 -4.54
C LEU A 18 11.38 -3.62 -5.91
N PRO A 19 11.37 -2.70 -6.89
CA PRO A 19 11.93 -2.97 -8.21
C PRO A 19 13.41 -3.34 -8.14
N GLY A 20 13.82 -4.35 -8.92
CA GLY A 20 15.24 -4.65 -9.15
C GLY A 20 15.95 -5.45 -8.06
N LEU A 21 15.25 -5.89 -7.01
CA LEU A 21 15.85 -6.75 -6.00
C LEU A 21 15.11 -8.09 -5.93
N SER A 22 15.87 -9.18 -5.81
CA SER A 22 15.36 -10.55 -5.91
C SER A 22 14.39 -10.95 -4.78
N THR A 23 14.49 -10.33 -3.60
CA THR A 23 13.67 -10.69 -2.42
C THR A 23 13.34 -9.60 -1.37
N PRO A 24 13.58 -8.29 -1.51
CA PRO A 24 13.11 -7.32 -0.52
C PRO A 24 11.69 -6.88 -0.85
N HIS A 25 10.85 -7.03 0.15
CA HIS A 25 9.53 -6.43 0.19
C HIS A 25 9.41 -5.67 1.50
N VAL A 26 8.68 -4.56 1.47
CA VAL A 26 8.26 -3.88 2.70
C VAL A 26 6.92 -4.49 3.10
N PHE A 27 6.89 -5.10 4.28
CA PHE A 27 5.67 -5.65 4.86
C PHE A 27 4.95 -4.57 5.67
N LEU A 28 3.66 -4.43 5.44
CA LEU A 28 2.82 -3.37 5.97
C LEU A 28 1.53 -3.96 6.51
N PHE A 29 1.01 -3.35 7.57
CA PHE A 29 -0.27 -3.73 8.17
C PHE A 29 -1.29 -2.57 8.13
N PRO A 30 -1.63 -2.03 6.94
CA PRO A 30 -2.55 -0.90 6.86
C PRO A 30 -4.01 -1.33 7.04
N LYS A 31 -4.90 -0.35 7.17
CA LYS A 31 -6.31 -0.53 6.84
C LYS A 31 -6.53 -0.13 5.38
N ILE A 32 -7.14 -1.00 4.59
CA ILE A 32 -7.56 -0.69 3.22
C ILE A 32 -9.01 -0.19 3.22
N VAL A 33 -9.34 0.71 2.30
CA VAL A 33 -10.71 1.07 1.95
C VAL A 33 -11.07 0.31 0.68
N VAL A 34 -12.16 -0.45 0.69
CA VAL A 34 -12.69 -1.17 -0.48
C VAL A 34 -14.07 -0.63 -0.80
N CYS A 35 -14.32 -0.25 -2.05
CA CYS A 35 -15.66 0.00 -2.54
C CYS A 35 -16.37 -1.30 -2.90
N MET A 36 -17.52 -1.53 -2.27
CA MET A 36 -18.27 -2.77 -2.44
C MET A 36 -19.09 -2.79 -3.75
N ASP A 37 -19.20 -1.66 -4.46
CA ASP A 37 -19.90 -1.60 -5.75
C ASP A 37 -18.97 -1.86 -6.95
N CYS A 38 -17.70 -1.44 -6.87
CA CYS A 38 -16.78 -1.49 -8.02
C CYS A 38 -15.41 -2.11 -7.73
N GLY A 39 -15.12 -2.46 -6.48
CA GLY A 39 -13.86 -3.10 -6.07
C GLY A 39 -12.65 -2.16 -5.99
N PHE A 40 -12.80 -0.86 -6.30
CA PHE A 40 -11.72 0.11 -6.12
C PHE A 40 -11.22 0.07 -4.68
N THR A 41 -9.90 -0.07 -4.53
CA THR A 41 -9.24 -0.20 -3.24
C THR A 41 -8.14 0.83 -3.11
N GLU A 42 -8.11 1.54 -1.98
CA GLU A 42 -7.06 2.50 -1.65
C GLU A 42 -6.56 2.30 -0.22
N PHE A 43 -5.29 2.58 0.01
CA PHE A 43 -4.67 2.55 1.33
C PHE A 43 -3.52 3.56 1.39
N SER A 44 -3.25 4.04 2.59
CA SER A 44 -2.09 4.90 2.86
C SER A 44 -0.98 4.07 3.47
N ILE A 45 0.26 4.32 3.03
CA ILE A 45 1.44 3.77 3.69
C ILE A 45 1.61 4.47 5.05
N PRO A 46 1.79 3.74 6.16
CA PRO A 46 2.12 4.36 7.44
C PRO A 46 3.36 5.26 7.31
N GLU A 47 3.35 6.43 7.94
CA GLU A 47 4.45 7.40 7.86
C GLU A 47 5.80 6.81 8.31
N THR A 48 5.78 5.86 9.24
CA THR A 48 6.97 5.13 9.70
C THR A 48 7.57 4.22 8.63
N GLU A 49 6.74 3.74 7.70
CA GLU A 49 7.11 2.78 6.66
C GLU A 49 7.37 3.45 5.31
N LEU A 50 6.79 4.63 5.06
CA LEU A 50 6.96 5.37 3.81
C LEU A 50 8.44 5.65 3.46
N PRO A 51 9.33 6.04 4.40
CA PRO A 51 10.76 6.19 4.11
C PRO A 51 11.45 4.88 3.72
N ARG A 52 10.96 3.72 4.18
CA ARG A 52 11.53 2.41 3.80
C ARG A 52 11.21 2.06 2.35
N LEU A 53 10.10 2.56 1.82
CA LEU A 53 9.83 2.49 0.38
C LEU A 53 10.72 3.46 -0.41
N ALA A 54 10.88 4.70 0.08
CA ALA A 54 11.68 5.73 -0.61
C ALA A 54 13.18 5.42 -0.69
N LYS A 55 13.77 4.85 0.38
CA LYS A 55 15.22 4.55 0.46
C LYS A 55 15.68 3.42 -0.48
N ASN A 56 14.76 2.66 -1.04
CA ASN A 56 15.07 1.54 -1.93
C ASN A 56 14.75 1.85 -3.40
N ASP A 57 14.50 3.12 -3.72
CA ASP A 57 14.50 3.58 -5.11
C ASP A 57 15.97 3.68 -5.58
N PRO A 58 16.41 2.90 -6.58
CA PRO A 58 17.75 3.04 -7.14
C PRO A 58 18.01 4.43 -7.75
N ALA A 59 16.98 5.25 -7.98
CA ALA A 59 17.12 6.65 -8.41
C ALA A 59 17.37 7.64 -7.25
N ALA A 60 17.31 7.20 -6.00
CA ALA A 60 17.49 8.05 -4.81
C ALA A 60 18.90 7.95 -4.18
N ALA A 61 19.83 7.23 -4.82
CA ALA A 61 21.22 7.05 -4.38
C ALA A 61 22.20 7.95 -5.14
#